data_AF-A0AAP2GGN5-F1
#
_entry.id   AF-A0AAP2GGN5-F1
#
_cell.length_a   1.000
_cell.length_b   1.000
_cell.length_c   1.000
_cell.angle_alpha   90.00
_cell.angle_beta   90.00
_cell.angle_gamma   90.00
#
_symmetry.space_group_name_H-M   'P 1'
#
loop_
_entity.id
_entity.type
_entity.pdbx_description
1 polymer ?
#
loop_
_entity_poly.entity_id
_entity_poly.type
_entity_poly.pdbx_seq_one_letter_code
_entity_poly.pdbx_strand_id
1 'polypeptide(L)'
;MKIDSKIFKGIQYVEVNQLPSEQSNSILKTFDEDAFIKILMDGKILSGCIQYKDYEAWYHTVYCPGTQPPVEKTTKVKHTVKVEADIPVAVQENE
;
A
#
# COMPACT_ATOMS: atom_id res chain seq x y z
N MET A 1 -1.58 -8.16 11.84
CA MET A 1 -1.15 -7.35 13.00
C MET A 1 -0.65 -6.00 12.48
N LYS A 2 -1.09 -4.87 13.04
CA LYS A 2 -0.58 -3.52 12.65
C LYS A 2 0.53 -3.15 13.62
N ILE A 3 1.65 -2.64 13.11
CA ILE A 3 2.81 -2.22 13.92
C ILE A 3 2.69 -0.72 14.20
N ASP A 4 3.13 -0.31 15.39
CA ASP A 4 3.16 1.11 15.79
C ASP A 4 4.19 1.91 14.98
N SER A 5 3.87 3.18 14.68
CA SER A 5 4.83 4.09 14.10
C SER A 5 5.83 4.61 15.13
N LYS A 6 7.05 4.83 14.67
CA LYS A 6 8.09 5.54 15.41
C LYS A 6 8.07 7.01 15.00
N ILE A 7 8.27 7.91 15.96
CA ILE A 7 8.36 9.35 15.72
C ILE A 7 9.80 9.78 15.90
N PHE A 8 10.43 10.28 14.84
CA PHE A 8 11.77 10.83 14.90
C PHE A 8 11.78 12.25 14.37
N LYS A 9 12.16 13.21 15.22
CA LYS A 9 12.18 14.66 14.91
C LYS A 9 10.87 15.17 14.26
N GLY A 10 9.73 14.63 14.67
CA GLY A 10 8.40 14.99 14.15
C GLY A 10 7.95 14.23 12.90
N ILE A 11 8.79 13.32 12.37
CA ILE A 11 8.43 12.46 11.25
C ILE A 11 7.98 11.11 11.78
N GLN A 12 6.77 10.70 11.43
CA GLN A 12 6.25 9.37 11.75
C GLN A 12 6.65 8.38 10.66
N TYR A 13 7.35 7.31 11.04
CA TYR A 13 7.83 6.29 10.12
C TYR A 13 7.65 4.89 10.70
N VAL A 14 7.68 3.90 9.81
CA VAL A 14 7.62 2.48 10.12
C VAL A 14 8.82 1.82 9.44
N GLU A 15 9.56 1.02 10.19
CA GLU A 15 10.66 0.24 9.64
C GLU A 15 10.13 -1.07 9.05
N VAL A 16 10.46 -1.33 7.79
CA VAL A 16 9.98 -2.53 7.09
C VAL A 16 10.52 -3.81 7.72
N ASN A 17 11.72 -3.74 8.32
CA ASN A 17 12.32 -4.84 9.06
C ASN A 17 11.61 -5.17 10.39
N GLN A 18 10.80 -4.24 10.92
CA GLN A 18 9.98 -4.50 12.12
C GLN A 18 8.62 -5.12 11.76
N LEU A 19 8.27 -5.14 10.48
CA LEU A 19 7.04 -5.78 10.02
C LEU A 19 7.23 -7.30 9.95
N PRO A 20 6.15 -8.09 10.15
CA PRO A 20 6.19 -9.52 9.91
C PRO A 20 6.55 -9.80 8.44
N SER A 21 7.23 -10.93 8.20
CA SER A 21 7.80 -11.30 6.89
C SER A 21 6.80 -11.26 5.73
N GLU A 22 5.52 -11.48 6.01
CA GLU A 22 4.44 -11.41 5.03
C GLU A 22 4.12 -9.96 4.59
N GLN A 23 4.09 -9.02 5.54
CA GLN A 23 3.87 -7.61 5.26
C GLN A 23 5.12 -6.96 4.66
N SER A 24 6.31 -7.27 5.19
CA SER A 24 7.55 -6.71 4.65
C SER A 24 7.76 -7.11 3.18
N ASN A 25 7.52 -8.38 2.82
CA ASN A 25 7.55 -8.79 1.41
C ASN A 25 6.52 -8.06 0.56
N SER A 26 5.29 -7.92 1.06
CA SER A 26 4.23 -7.27 0.28
C SER A 26 4.52 -5.79 0.06
N ILE A 27 5.08 -5.12 1.07
CA ILE A 27 5.55 -3.73 0.96
C ILE A 27 6.71 -3.62 -0.02
N LEU A 28 7.74 -4.46 0.09
CA LEU A 28 8.88 -4.45 -0.83
C LEU A 28 8.48 -4.74 -2.28
N LYS A 29 7.35 -5.41 -2.51
CA LYS A 29 6.77 -5.64 -3.84
C LYS A 29 5.87 -4.51 -4.32
N THR A 30 5.26 -3.77 -3.40
CA THR A 30 4.29 -2.71 -3.74
C THR A 30 4.95 -1.35 -3.85
N PHE A 31 5.93 -1.08 -3.00
CA PHE A 31 6.67 0.17 -2.96
C PHE A 31 8.00 0.01 -3.68
N ASP A 32 8.28 0.94 -4.59
CA ASP A 32 9.60 1.11 -5.19
C ASP A 32 10.62 1.63 -4.18
N GLU A 33 11.90 1.42 -4.47
CA GLU A 33 13.02 1.85 -3.61
C GLU A 33 12.99 3.35 -3.28
N ASP A 34 12.38 4.17 -4.14
CA ASP A 34 12.24 5.63 -3.97
C ASP A 34 11.25 6.01 -2.86
N ALA A 35 10.27 5.14 -2.55
CA ALA A 35 9.32 5.37 -1.46
C ALA A 35 9.92 5.13 -0.07
N PHE A 36 11.08 4.46 0.00
CA PHE A 36 11.77 4.23 1.26
C PHE A 36 12.67 5.41 1.59
N ILE A 37 12.42 6.03 2.73
CA ILE A 37 13.25 7.09 3.27
C ILE A 37 14.42 6.51 4.08
N LYS A 38 15.53 7.24 4.07
CA LYS A 38 16.71 6.95 4.90
C LYS A 38 16.74 7.92 6.06
N ILE A 39 16.71 7.39 7.29
CA ILE A 39 16.72 8.21 8.50
C ILE A 39 18.04 7.95 9.24
N LEU A 40 18.81 9.01 9.52
CA LEU A 40 19.99 8.94 10.37
C LEU A 40 19.56 9.10 11.83
N MET A 41 19.49 7.99 12.55
CA MET A 41 19.10 7.92 13.96
C MET A 41 20.29 7.43 14.78
N ASP A 42 20.72 8.22 15.77
CA ASP A 42 21.79 7.85 16.71
C ASP A 42 23.11 7.41 16.00
N GLY A 43 23.45 8.07 14.89
CA GLY A 43 24.61 7.72 14.06
C GLY A 43 24.45 6.46 13.20
N LYS A 44 23.29 5.80 13.22
CA LYS A 44 22.94 4.69 12.32
C LYS A 44 22.01 5.17 11.21
N ILE A 45 22.34 4.81 9.97
CA ILE A 45 21.46 5.04 8.82
C ILE A 45 20.46 3.89 8.75
N LEU A 46 19.21 4.17 9.11
CA LEU A 46 18.09 3.26 8.89
C LEU A 46 17.64 3.41 7.44
N SER A 47 17.95 2.41 6.61
CA SER A 47 17.46 2.29 5.24
C SER A 47 16.25 1.34 5.23
N GLY A 48 15.23 1.61 4.42
CA GLY A 48 14.00 0.82 4.42
C GLY A 48 12.96 1.29 5.45
N CYS A 49 12.93 2.60 5.73
CA CYS A 49 11.85 3.21 6.50
C CYS A 49 10.78 3.74 5.53
N ILE A 50 9.51 3.57 5.87
CA ILE A 50 8.38 4.15 5.14
C ILE A 50 7.67 5.13 6.05
N GLN A 51 7.16 6.24 5.52
CA GLN A 51 6.35 7.15 6.31
C GLN A 51 5.05 6.48 6.74
N TYR A 52 4.62 6.73 7.97
CA TYR A 52 3.41 6.09 8.50
C TYR A 52 2.17 6.36 7.64
N LYS A 53 2.07 7.55 7.03
CA LYS A 53 0.97 7.91 6.12
C LYS A 53 0.89 6.98 4.90
N ASP A 54 2.02 6.71 4.26
CA ASP A 54 2.10 5.80 3.11
C ASP A 54 1.84 4.35 3.53
N TYR A 55 2.41 3.92 4.66
CA TYR A 55 2.13 2.60 5.22
C TYR A 55 0.64 2.40 5.51
N GLU A 56 -0.02 3.41 6.09
CA GLU A 56 -1.45 3.34 6.40
C GLU A 56 -2.28 3.27 5.11
N ALA A 57 -2.00 4.13 4.12
CA ALA A 57 -2.66 4.06 2.83
C ALA A 57 -2.50 2.67 2.17
N TRP A 58 -1.29 2.10 2.21
CA TRP A 58 -1.03 0.75 1.71
C TRP A 58 -1.77 -0.33 2.52
N TYR A 59 -1.76 -0.24 3.84
CA TYR A 59 -2.42 -1.20 4.71
C TYR A 59 -3.92 -1.29 4.41
N HIS A 60 -4.57 -0.14 4.20
CA HIS A 60 -5.99 -0.08 3.88
C HIS A 60 -6.32 -0.47 2.44
N THR A 61 -5.39 -0.31 1.49
CA THR A 61 -5.64 -0.62 0.07
C THR A 61 -5.27 -2.06 -0.30
N VAL A 62 -4.19 -2.59 0.26
CA VAL A 62 -3.63 -3.90 -0.08
C VAL A 62 -3.93 -4.94 0.99
N TYR A 63 -3.74 -4.63 2.27
CA TYR A 63 -3.85 -5.62 3.35
C TYR A 63 -5.28 -5.76 3.91
N CYS A 64 -6.04 -4.67 4.00
CA CYS A 64 -7.40 -4.67 4.52
C CYS A 64 -8.32 -3.76 3.69
N PRO A 65 -8.69 -4.16 2.45
CA PRO A 65 -9.49 -3.36 1.50
C PRO A 65 -10.93 -3.00 1.95
N GLY A 66 -11.32 -3.29 3.20
CA GLY A 66 -12.66 -3.04 3.74
C GLY A 66 -12.80 -1.79 4.58
N THR A 67 -11.72 -1.09 4.92
CA THR A 67 -11.75 0.15 5.72
C THR A 67 -11.13 1.28 4.93
N GLN A 68 -11.95 2.09 4.28
CA GLN A 68 -11.46 3.29 3.60
C GLN A 68 -10.90 4.27 4.65
N PRO A 69 -9.66 4.76 4.52
CA PRO A 69 -9.21 5.88 5.35
C PRO A 69 -10.07 7.11 5.00
N PRO A 70 -10.28 8.06 5.93
CA PRO A 70 -10.87 9.34 5.61
C PRO A 70 -9.95 10.05 4.59
N VAL A 71 -10.32 9.92 3.33
CA VAL A 71 -9.64 10.45 2.15
C VAL A 71 -9.40 11.95 2.30
N GLU A 72 -8.19 12.33 2.71
CA GLU A 72 -7.62 13.62 2.34
C GLU A 72 -7.26 13.58 0.85
N LYS A 73 -8.19 14.17 0.10
CA LYS A 73 -8.21 14.48 -1.32
C LYS A 73 -6.83 14.80 -1.93
N THR A 74 -6.27 13.86 -2.69
CA THR A 74 -5.41 14.21 -3.84
C THR A 74 -5.57 13.19 -4.97
N THR A 75 -6.37 13.62 -5.95
CA THR A 75 -6.20 13.39 -7.39
C THR A 75 -6.23 11.95 -7.94
N LYS A 76 -7.47 11.49 -8.13
CA LYS A 76 -7.96 10.68 -9.26
C LYS A 76 -7.02 10.68 -10.49
N VAL A 77 -6.29 9.59 -10.73
CA VAL A 77 -5.95 9.15 -12.09
C VAL A 77 -6.72 7.86 -12.35
N LYS A 78 -7.74 8.00 -13.20
CA LYS A 78 -8.65 6.93 -13.61
C LYS A 78 -7.88 5.95 -14.49
N HIS A 79 -7.51 4.77 -13.99
CA HIS A 79 -7.28 3.62 -14.86
C HIS A 79 -8.64 2.94 -15.09
N THR A 80 -9.32 3.36 -16.16
CA THR A 80 -10.49 2.68 -16.69
C THR A 80 -10.02 1.39 -17.34
N VAL A 81 -10.03 0.27 -16.59
CA VAL A 81 -9.96 -1.06 -17.19
C VAL A 81 -11.35 -1.35 -17.76
N LYS A 82 -11.50 -1.18 -19.08
CA LYS A 82 -12.62 -1.75 -19.83
C LYS A 82 -12.39 -3.26 -19.90
N VAL A 83 -13.09 -4.04 -19.07
CA VAL A 83 -13.30 -5.47 -19.34
C VAL A 83 -14.42 -5.53 -20.38
N GLU A 84 -14.05 -5.50 -21.65
CA GLU A 84 -14.93 -5.93 -22.74
C GLU A 84 -15.01 -7.47 -22.66
N ALA A 85 -16.01 -7.95 -21.93
CA ALA A 85 -16.45 -9.33 -22.01
C ALA A 85 -17.37 -9.44 -23.24
N ASP A 86 -16.78 -9.74 -24.40
CA ASP A 86 -17.50 -10.21 -25.56
C ASP A 86 -17.85 -11.69 -25.35
N ILE A 87 -19.07 -11.97 -24.87
CA ILE A 87 -19.73 -13.25 -25.08
C ILE A 87 -21.21 -12.97 -25.33
N PRO A 88 -21.70 -13.22 -26.55
CA PRO A 88 -23.07 -13.68 -26.71
C PRO A 88 -23.08 -15.08 -27.34
N VAL A 89 -23.17 -16.13 -26.50
CA VAL A 89 -23.69 -17.42 -26.94
C VAL A 89 -25.20 -17.41 -26.68
N ALA A 90 -25.97 -17.04 -27.70
CA ALA A 90 -27.42 -17.16 -27.67
C ALA A 90 -27.79 -18.61 -28.01
N VAL A 91 -28.14 -19.38 -26.99
CA VAL A 91 -28.88 -20.63 -27.11
C VAL A 91 -30.37 -20.27 -27.16
N GLN A 92 -31.06 -20.60 -28.25
CA GLN A 92 -32.51 -20.75 -28.26
C GLN A 92 -32.87 -22.05 -28.97
N GLU A 93 -33.07 -23.09 -28.16
CA GLU A 93 -34.07 -24.13 -28.41
C GLU A 93 -35.45 -23.52 -28.13
N ASN A 94 -36.42 -23.70 -29.04
CA ASN A 94 -37.76 -24.20 -28.71
C ASN A 94 -38.62 -24.32 -29.98
N GLU A 95 -39.03 -25.58 -30.19
CA GLU A 95 -40.21 -26.13 -30.88
C GLU A 95 -40.48 -25.82 -32.37
#